data_AF-A0A9X6NMP5-F1
#
_entry.id   AF-A0A9X6NMP5-F1
#
_cell.length_a   1.000
_cell.length_b   1.000
_cell.length_c   1.000
_cell.angle_alpha   90.00
_cell.angle_beta   90.00
_cell.angle_gamma   90.00
#
_symmetry.space_group_name_H-M   'P 1'
#
loop_
_entity.id
_entity.type
_entity.pdbx_description
1 polymer ?
#
loop_
_entity_poly.entity_id
_entity_poly.type
_entity_poly.pdbx_seq_one_letter_code
_entity_poly.pdbx_strand_id
1 'polypeptide(L)'
;MGRKLDLGLRESILSLVSLKYLSRKIVEALKVRNIAVSQKAVSNLIRKNINKEAGSDTAPLSMKPRGSPILRTPSLVAAIEKDLSGPTALTRSALSLKYDVTAKTIACVISQDLEGKVRKKCRVHALSNKQAKQRLDRGPRFLRYINNRKCKNFITIDEA
;
A
#
# COMPACT_ATOMS: atom_id res chain seq x y z
N MET A 1 23.19 2.96 9.49
CA MET A 1 22.75 2.01 10.55
C MET A 1 23.83 1.94 11.62
N GLY A 2 23.67 2.63 12.75
CA GLY A 2 24.62 2.52 13.86
C GLY A 2 24.38 1.22 14.62
N ARG A 3 25.36 0.32 14.70
CA ARG A 3 25.26 -0.86 15.57
C ARG A 3 25.09 -0.38 17.01
N LYS A 4 24.02 -0.81 17.68
CA LYS A 4 23.84 -0.53 19.10
C LYS A 4 24.93 -1.28 19.86
N LEU A 5 25.64 -0.57 20.75
CA LEU A 5 26.56 -1.21 21.70
C LEU A 5 25.75 -2.13 22.61
N ASP A 6 26.29 -3.29 22.89
CA ASP A 6 25.75 -4.26 23.85
C ASP A 6 25.63 -3.65 25.26
N LEU A 7 24.69 -4.14 26.06
CA LEU A 7 24.37 -3.56 27.37
C LEU A 7 25.56 -3.65 28.32
N GLY A 8 26.18 -4.82 28.45
CA GLY A 8 27.33 -5.02 29.35
C GLY A 8 28.57 -4.21 28.95
N LEU A 9 28.75 -3.98 27.65
CA LEU A 9 29.81 -3.10 27.14
C LEU A 9 29.57 -1.64 27.54
N ARG A 10 28.32 -1.17 27.51
CA ARG A 10 27.98 0.20 27.91
C ARG A 10 28.27 0.43 29.39
N GLU A 11 27.86 -0.49 30.25
CA GLU A 11 28.10 -0.41 31.69
C GLU A 11 29.60 -0.41 32.01
N SER A 12 30.37 -1.24 31.30
CA SER A 12 31.83 -1.26 31.42
C SER A 12 32.50 0.05 30.99
N ILE A 13 31.96 0.73 29.97
CA ILE A 13 32.46 2.06 29.55
C ILE A 13 32.09 3.12 30.59
N LEU A 14 30.86 3.10 31.10
CA LEU A 14 30.39 4.07 32.09
C LEU A 14 31.15 3.95 33.41
N SER A 15 31.47 2.74 33.88
CA SER A 15 32.29 2.55 35.09
C SER A 15 33.70 3.15 34.94
N LEU A 16 34.34 2.98 33.78
CA LEU A 16 35.63 3.61 33.49
C LEU A 16 35.54 5.15 33.43
N VAL A 17 34.42 5.69 32.97
CA VAL A 17 34.15 7.13 32.99
C VAL A 17 34.01 7.64 34.43
N SER A 18 33.31 6.90 35.30
CA SER A 18 33.20 7.22 36.74
C SER A 18 34.57 7.23 37.43
N LEU A 19 35.49 6.36 37.00
CA LEU A 19 36.89 6.34 37.43
C LEU A 19 37.76 7.46 36.81
N LYS A 20 37.15 8.43 36.13
CA LYS A 20 37.79 9.60 35.48
C LYS A 20 38.81 9.26 34.39
N TYR A 21 38.69 8.11 33.74
CA TYR A 21 39.53 7.79 32.58
C TYR A 21 39.13 8.63 31.35
N LEU A 22 40.15 9.11 30.61
CA LEU A 22 39.96 9.78 29.33
C LEU A 22 39.48 8.78 28.25
N SER A 23 38.68 9.24 27.28
CA SER A 23 38.12 8.36 26.23
C SER A 23 39.17 7.55 25.46
N ARG A 24 40.37 8.08 25.25
CA ARG A 24 41.49 7.34 24.64
C ARG A 24 41.96 6.17 25.51
N LYS A 25 42.10 6.42 26.81
CA LYS A 25 42.51 5.42 27.81
C LYS A 25 41.45 4.33 28.00
N ILE A 26 40.17 4.68 27.88
CA ILE A 26 39.06 3.72 27.88
C ILE A 26 39.18 2.76 26.69
N VAL A 27 39.42 3.29 25.49
CA VAL A 27 39.61 2.46 24.29
C VAL A 27 40.82 1.54 24.44
N GLU A 28 41.94 2.05 24.97
CA GLU A 28 43.14 1.25 25.26
C GLU A 28 42.84 0.11 26.26
N ALA A 29 42.13 0.42 27.37
CA ALA A 29 41.77 -0.57 28.38
C ALA A 29 40.83 -1.66 27.85
N LEU A 30 39.89 -1.31 26.98
CA LEU A 30 39.00 -2.27 26.32
C LEU A 30 39.74 -3.11 25.27
N LYS A 31 40.72 -2.53 24.60
CA LYS A 31 41.59 -3.25 23.64
C LYS A 31 42.41 -4.35 24.33
N VAL A 32 42.91 -4.10 25.55
CA VAL A 32 43.60 -5.11 26.38
C VAL A 32 42.70 -6.31 26.68
N ARG A 33 41.38 -6.10 26.78
CA ARG A 33 40.38 -7.14 27.00
C ARG A 33 39.87 -7.79 25.70
N ASN A 34 40.56 -7.59 24.57
CA ASN A 34 40.16 -8.03 23.23
C ASN A 34 38.81 -7.45 22.74
N ILE A 35 38.41 -6.29 23.25
CA ILE A 35 37.17 -5.62 22.85
C ILE A 35 37.51 -4.42 21.96
N ALA A 36 37.15 -4.50 20.68
CA ALA A 36 37.36 -3.42 19.72
C ALA A 36 36.20 -2.40 19.77
N VAL A 37 36.45 -1.21 20.33
CA VAL A 37 35.49 -0.09 20.33
C VAL A 37 36.13 1.14 19.72
N SER A 38 35.41 1.84 18.85
CA SER A 38 35.90 3.12 18.30
C SER A 38 35.83 4.23 19.35
N GLN A 39 36.82 5.12 19.36
CA GLN A 39 36.80 6.30 20.22
C GLN A 39 35.54 7.14 20.04
N LYS A 40 35.05 7.25 18.79
CA LYS A 40 33.78 7.94 18.45
C LYS A 40 32.58 7.32 19.15
N ALA A 41 32.53 5.99 19.28
CA ALA A 41 31.45 5.31 19.99
C ALA A 41 31.49 5.61 21.50
N VAL A 42 32.68 5.63 22.11
CA VAL A 42 32.87 5.99 23.53
C VAL A 42 32.44 7.45 23.77
N SER A 43 32.92 8.40 22.97
CA SER A 43 32.57 9.82 23.12
C SER A 43 31.07 10.09 22.91
N ASN A 44 30.43 9.38 21.98
CA ASN A 44 28.98 9.46 21.79
C ASN A 44 28.20 8.90 22.99
N LEU A 45 28.70 7.84 23.63
CA LEU A 45 28.06 7.26 24.82
C LEU A 45 28.16 8.20 26.01
N ILE A 46 29.34 8.78 26.26
CA ILE A 46 29.56 9.78 27.32
C ILE A 46 28.61 10.97 27.14
N ARG A 47 28.54 11.52 25.91
CA ARG A 47 27.64 12.63 25.58
C ARG A 47 26.18 12.28 25.83
N LYS A 48 25.74 11.08 25.46
CA LYS A 48 24.37 10.61 25.73
C LYS A 48 24.10 10.49 27.23
N ASN A 49 25.06 10.01 28.02
CA ASN A 49 24.88 9.87 29.46
C ASN A 49 24.77 11.23 30.16
N ILE A 50 25.64 12.19 29.80
CA ILE A 50 25.58 13.56 30.32
C ILE A 50 24.24 14.23 29.99
N ASN A 51 23.78 14.09 28.74
CA ASN A 51 22.50 14.66 28.32
C ASN A 51 21.30 14.02 29.04
N LYS A 52 21.38 12.72 29.32
CA LYS A 52 20.40 11.96 30.11
C LYS A 52 20.33 12.45 31.56
N GLU A 53 21.48 12.61 32.22
CA GLU A 53 21.54 13.16 33.58
C GLU A 53 21.09 14.62 33.66
N ALA A 54 21.33 15.41 32.60
CA ALA A 54 20.85 16.79 32.49
C ALA A 54 19.34 16.92 32.17
N GLY A 55 18.57 15.82 32.14
CA GLY A 55 17.14 15.82 31.83
C GLY A 55 16.80 16.19 30.38
N SER A 56 17.81 16.32 29.52
CA SER A 56 17.69 16.67 28.09
C SER A 56 17.56 15.42 27.21
N ASP A 57 16.85 14.40 27.70
CA ASP A 57 16.69 13.10 27.05
C ASP A 57 15.63 13.13 25.94
N THR A 58 15.39 14.30 25.34
CA THR A 58 14.67 14.41 24.06
C THR A 58 15.61 13.89 22.97
N ALA A 59 15.78 12.58 22.91
CA ALA A 59 16.29 11.94 21.71
C ALA A 59 15.47 12.53 20.55
N PRO A 60 16.11 13.09 19.50
CA PRO A 60 15.34 13.52 18.34
C PRO A 60 14.51 12.32 17.93
N LEU A 61 13.18 12.51 17.90
CA LEU A 61 12.25 11.48 17.44
C LEU A 61 12.90 10.88 16.21
N SER A 62 13.22 9.59 16.29
CA SER A 62 13.83 8.86 15.19
C SER A 62 12.81 8.90 14.06
N MET A 63 12.83 9.97 13.28
CA MET A 63 11.98 10.11 12.12
C MET A 63 12.30 8.88 11.29
N LYS A 64 11.30 8.00 11.16
CA LYS A 64 11.43 6.84 10.28
C LYS A 64 11.95 7.40 8.96
N PRO A 65 12.95 6.77 8.33
CA PRO A 65 13.43 7.23 7.04
C PRO A 65 12.19 7.44 6.16
N ARG A 66 12.08 8.64 5.58
CA ARG A 66 10.96 8.98 4.69
C ARG A 66 10.87 7.83 3.69
N GLY A 67 9.76 7.09 3.77
CA GLY A 67 9.53 5.97 2.86
C GLY A 67 9.49 6.48 1.43
N SER A 68 9.62 5.55 0.47
CA SER A 68 9.41 5.86 -0.94
C SER A 68 8.05 6.55 -1.13
N PRO A 69 7.91 7.43 -2.15
CA PRO A 69 6.63 8.04 -2.46
C PRO A 69 5.52 6.99 -2.61
N ILE A 70 4.38 7.23 -1.97
CA ILE A 70 3.23 6.33 -2.07
C ILE A 70 2.64 6.49 -3.48
N LEU A 71 2.80 5.46 -4.31
CA LEU A 71 2.29 5.44 -5.68
C LEU A 71 0.74 5.40 -5.76
N ARG A 72 0.05 5.09 -4.66
CA ARG A 72 -1.41 5.00 -4.57
C ARG A 72 -1.95 6.13 -3.71
N THR A 73 -1.87 7.36 -4.22
CA THR A 73 -2.45 8.51 -3.54
C THR A 73 -3.99 8.43 -3.59
N PRO A 74 -4.70 8.92 -2.57
CA PRO A 74 -6.17 8.96 -2.59
C PRO A 74 -6.74 9.68 -3.82
N SER A 75 -6.04 10.71 -4.30
CA SER A 75 -6.41 11.43 -5.52
C SER A 75 -6.35 10.56 -6.77
N LEU A 76 -5.32 9.72 -6.90
CA LEU A 76 -5.19 8.78 -8.01
C LEU A 76 -6.29 7.71 -7.96
N VAL A 77 -6.59 7.19 -6.77
CA VAL A 77 -7.64 6.18 -6.57
C VAL A 77 -8.99 6.73 -7.02
N ALA A 78 -9.37 7.93 -6.57
CA ALA A 78 -10.62 8.58 -6.96
C ALA A 78 -10.69 8.87 -8.48
N ALA A 79 -9.57 9.25 -9.10
CA ALA A 79 -9.51 9.48 -10.54
C ALA A 79 -9.74 8.18 -11.33
N ILE A 80 -9.10 7.07 -10.91
CA ILE A 80 -9.28 5.75 -11.50
C ILE A 80 -10.72 5.26 -11.31
N GLU A 81 -11.31 5.46 -10.14
CA GLU A 81 -12.71 5.09 -9.87
C GLU A 81 -13.68 5.79 -10.82
N LYS A 82 -13.48 7.10 -11.04
CA LYS A 82 -14.29 7.89 -11.97
C LYS A 82 -14.23 7.36 -13.40
N ASP A 83 -13.03 7.00 -13.87
CA ASP A 83 -12.83 6.45 -15.21
C ASP A 83 -13.41 5.03 -15.38
N LEU A 84 -13.56 4.28 -14.28
CA LEU A 84 -14.17 2.95 -14.28
C LEU A 84 -15.71 2.99 -14.20
N SER A 85 -16.28 4.03 -13.59
CA SER A 85 -17.73 4.21 -13.41
C SER A 85 -18.42 4.80 -14.65
N GLY A 86 -17.65 5.37 -15.59
CA GLY A 86 -18.18 5.99 -16.81
C GLY A 86 -18.84 5.02 -17.79
N PRO A 87 -19.66 5.53 -18.74
CA PRO A 87 -20.33 4.71 -19.77
C PRO A 87 -19.33 3.96 -20.67
N THR A 88 -18.12 4.51 -20.80
CA THR A 88 -16.96 3.88 -21.43
C THR A 88 -15.89 3.63 -20.37
N ALA A 89 -16.06 2.57 -19.59
CA ALA A 89 -15.07 2.14 -18.62
C ALA A 89 -13.73 1.83 -19.33
N LEU A 90 -12.65 2.45 -18.86
CA LEU A 90 -11.33 2.23 -19.44
C LEU A 90 -10.76 0.86 -19.04
N THR A 91 -10.00 0.27 -19.96
CA THR A 91 -9.25 -0.97 -19.69
C THR A 91 -8.04 -0.67 -18.79
N ARG A 92 -7.52 -1.70 -18.10
CA ARG A 92 -6.33 -1.54 -17.24
C ARG A 92 -5.12 -0.98 -18.00
N SER A 93 -4.93 -1.38 -19.26
CA SER A 93 -3.84 -0.87 -20.10
C SER A 93 -4.03 0.60 -20.44
N ALA A 94 -5.26 1.02 -20.78
CA ALA A 94 -5.56 2.43 -21.04
C ALA A 94 -5.37 3.30 -19.79
N LEU A 95 -5.81 2.82 -18.62
CA LEU A 95 -5.60 3.52 -17.35
C LEU A 95 -4.11 3.61 -17.00
N SER A 96 -3.34 2.53 -17.23
CA SER A 96 -1.89 2.50 -17.01
C SER A 96 -1.16 3.55 -17.85
N LEU A 97 -1.55 3.68 -19.12
CA LEU A 97 -1.01 4.69 -20.03
C LEU A 97 -1.43 6.11 -19.61
N LYS A 98 -2.70 6.32 -19.26
CA LYS A 98 -3.25 7.64 -18.91
C LYS A 98 -2.62 8.23 -17.65
N TYR A 99 -2.40 7.40 -16.64
CA TYR A 99 -1.90 7.84 -15.34
C TYR A 99 -0.40 7.63 -15.15
N ASP A 100 0.31 7.18 -16.19
CA ASP A 100 1.74 6.85 -16.16
C ASP A 100 2.13 5.97 -14.95
N VAL A 101 1.33 4.93 -14.72
CA VAL A 101 1.56 3.97 -13.64
C VAL A 101 1.57 2.58 -14.21
N THR A 102 2.33 1.69 -13.59
CA THR A 102 2.38 0.29 -14.05
C THR A 102 0.99 -0.36 -13.99
N ALA A 103 0.70 -1.25 -14.95
CA ALA A 103 -0.53 -2.03 -14.96
C ALA A 103 -0.73 -2.84 -13.66
N LYS A 104 0.36 -3.21 -12.98
CA LYS A 104 0.32 -3.87 -11.66
C LYS A 104 -0.24 -2.94 -10.59
N THR A 105 0.20 -1.67 -10.56
CA THR A 105 -0.35 -0.67 -9.63
C THR A 105 -1.85 -0.50 -9.83
N ILE A 106 -2.29 -0.39 -11.08
CA ILE A 106 -3.71 -0.25 -11.44
C ILE A 106 -4.51 -1.48 -10.99
N ALA A 107 -3.98 -2.69 -11.22
CA ALA A 107 -4.61 -3.91 -10.75
C ALA A 107 -4.74 -3.94 -9.22
N CYS A 108 -3.70 -3.52 -8.49
CA CYS A 108 -3.76 -3.39 -7.04
C CYS A 108 -4.83 -2.39 -6.61
N VAL A 109 -4.87 -1.18 -7.20
CA VAL A 109 -5.89 -0.17 -6.88
C VAL A 109 -7.30 -0.72 -7.08
N ILE A 110 -7.57 -1.37 -8.21
CA ILE A 110 -8.88 -1.97 -8.49
C ILE A 110 -9.22 -3.04 -7.45
N SER A 111 -8.29 -3.95 -7.15
CA SER A 111 -8.58 -5.10 -6.27
C SER A 111 -8.59 -4.79 -4.78
N GLN A 112 -7.74 -3.88 -4.32
CA GLN A 112 -7.49 -3.60 -2.90
C GLN A 112 -8.19 -2.34 -2.44
N ASP A 113 -8.12 -1.27 -3.24
CA ASP A 113 -8.62 0.05 -2.82
C ASP A 113 -10.09 0.27 -3.25
N LEU A 114 -10.50 -0.32 -4.37
CA LEU A 114 -11.87 -0.20 -4.92
C LEU A 114 -12.72 -1.47 -4.77
N GLU A 115 -12.16 -2.54 -4.20
CA GLU A 115 -12.81 -3.87 -4.08
C GLU A 115 -13.44 -4.40 -5.39
N GLY A 116 -12.91 -3.94 -6.52
CA GLY A 116 -13.47 -4.16 -7.85
C GLY A 116 -13.28 -5.59 -8.32
N LYS A 117 -14.39 -6.30 -8.56
CA LYS A 117 -14.38 -7.62 -9.19
C LYS A 117 -14.56 -7.49 -10.70
N VAL A 118 -13.60 -8.02 -11.47
CA VAL A 118 -13.73 -8.08 -12.93
C VAL A 118 -14.81 -9.10 -13.29
N ARG A 119 -15.91 -8.62 -13.88
CA ARG A 119 -16.96 -9.46 -14.46
C ARG A 119 -16.88 -9.40 -15.98
N LYS A 120 -16.59 -10.54 -16.62
CA LYS A 120 -16.72 -10.66 -18.08
C LYS A 120 -18.21 -10.64 -18.44
N LYS A 121 -18.64 -9.66 -19.22
CA LYS A 121 -19.98 -9.67 -19.84
C LYS A 121 -19.85 -10.29 -21.22
N CYS A 122 -20.48 -11.44 -21.43
CA CYS A 122 -20.64 -11.98 -22.78
C CYS A 122 -21.82 -11.27 -23.43
N ARG A 123 -21.58 -10.56 -24.54
CA ARG A 123 -22.66 -10.00 -25.35
C ARG A 123 -22.92 -10.97 -26.50
N VAL A 124 -24.12 -11.52 -26.56
CA VAL A 124 -24.50 -12.53 -27.58
C VAL A 124 -24.47 -11.90 -28.98
N HIS A 125 -25.05 -10.69 -29.15
CA HIS A 125 -24.97 -9.90 -30.40
C HIS A 125 -24.97 -8.39 -30.17
N ALA A 126 -24.33 -7.65 -31.09
CA ALA A 126 -24.49 -6.21 -31.21
C ALA A 126 -25.87 -5.90 -31.82
N LEU A 127 -26.79 -5.38 -31.01
CA LEU A 127 -28.13 -4.99 -31.48
C LEU A 127 -28.06 -3.67 -32.22
N SER A 128 -28.74 -3.57 -33.36
CA SER A 128 -29.03 -2.29 -33.98
C SER A 128 -30.06 -1.51 -33.15
N ASN A 129 -30.08 -0.18 -33.30
CA ASN A 129 -31.08 0.67 -32.62
C ASN A 129 -32.51 0.23 -32.93
N LYS A 130 -32.77 -0.23 -34.15
CA LYS A 130 -34.07 -0.78 -34.57
C LYS A 130 -34.44 -2.04 -33.77
N GLN A 131 -33.51 -2.99 -33.64
CA GLN A 131 -33.73 -4.22 -32.86
C GLN A 131 -33.91 -3.93 -31.37
N ALA A 132 -33.13 -3.00 -30.80
CA ALA A 132 -33.26 -2.59 -29.41
C ALA A 132 -34.63 -1.97 -29.13
N LYS A 133 -35.09 -1.05 -30.01
CA LYS A 133 -36.43 -0.44 -29.92
C LYS A 133 -37.53 -1.48 -30.04
N GLN A 134 -37.45 -2.38 -31.02
CA GLN A 134 -38.42 -3.46 -31.19
C GLN A 134 -38.54 -4.36 -29.95
N ARG A 135 -37.41 -4.71 -29.31
CA ARG A 135 -37.41 -5.48 -28.06
C ARG A 135 -38.05 -4.71 -26.90
N LEU A 136 -37.72 -3.43 -26.76
CA LEU A 136 -38.28 -2.55 -25.74
C LEU A 136 -39.80 -2.39 -25.89
N ASP A 137 -40.30 -2.29 -27.12
CA ASP A 137 -41.73 -2.14 -27.41
C ASP A 137 -42.51 -3.45 -27.19
N ARG A 138 -41.91 -4.60 -27.54
CA ARG A 138 -42.56 -5.92 -27.45
C ARG A 138 -42.53 -6.50 -26.04
N GLY A 139 -41.45 -6.30 -25.28
CA GLY A 139 -41.25 -6.89 -23.95
C GLY A 139 -42.41 -6.64 -22.98
N PRO A 140 -42.78 -5.37 -22.71
CA PRO A 140 -43.88 -5.05 -21.79
C PRO A 140 -45.25 -5.56 -22.26
N ARG A 141 -45.49 -5.63 -23.58
CA ARG A 141 -46.73 -6.20 -24.13
C ARG A 141 -46.79 -7.70 -23.89
N PHE A 142 -45.69 -8.40 -24.16
CA PHE A 142 -45.57 -9.83 -23.91
C PHE A 142 -45.69 -10.15 -22.41
N LEU A 143 -45.04 -9.37 -21.55
CA LEU A 143 -45.12 -9.53 -20.09
C LEU A 143 -46.57 -9.40 -19.57
N ARG A 144 -47.31 -8.39 -20.06
CA ARG A 144 -48.73 -8.23 -19.73
C ARG A 144 -49.58 -9.41 -20.21
N TYR A 145 -49.26 -9.95 -21.38
CA TYR A 145 -49.97 -11.10 -21.93
C TYR A 145 -49.78 -12.37 -21.09
N ILE A 146 -48.55 -12.63 -20.62
CA ILE A 146 -48.22 -13.85 -19.85
C ILE A 146 -48.66 -13.80 -18.38
N ASN A 147 -48.80 -12.62 -17.77
CA ASN A 147 -49.18 -12.44 -16.36
C ASN A 147 -50.50 -13.12 -15.96
N ASN A 148 -51.40 -13.40 -16.91
CA ASN A 148 -52.68 -14.06 -16.66
C ASN A 148 -52.60 -15.60 -16.60
N ARG A 149 -51.49 -16.16 -16.05
CA ARG A 149 -51.18 -17.60 -16.01
C ARG A 149 -51.21 -18.31 -17.38
N LYS A 150 -51.09 -17.54 -18.47
CA LYS A 150 -51.15 -18.06 -19.86
C LYS A 150 -49.89 -18.80 -20.28
N CYS A 151 -48.81 -18.74 -19.50
CA CYS A 151 -47.57 -19.48 -19.74
C CYS A 151 -47.79 -20.98 -19.96
N LYS A 152 -48.79 -21.59 -19.32
CA LYS A 152 -49.10 -23.03 -19.44
C LYS A 152 -49.48 -23.46 -20.87
N ASN A 153 -49.90 -22.51 -21.70
CA ASN A 153 -50.35 -22.79 -23.07
C ASN A 153 -49.28 -22.47 -24.13
N PHE A 154 -48.06 -22.08 -23.71
CA PHE A 154 -46.97 -21.80 -24.64
C PHE A 154 -46.23 -23.09 -24.99
N ILE A 155 -46.11 -23.35 -26.29
CA ILE A 155 -45.22 -24.36 -26.85
C ILE A 155 -44.17 -23.58 -27.65
N THR A 156 -42.89 -23.82 -27.39
CA THR A 156 -41.77 -23.17 -28.06
C THR A 156 -40.88 -24.22 -28.70
N ILE A 157 -40.40 -23.95 -29.91
CA ILE A 157 -39.47 -24.81 -30.65
C ILE A 157 -38.27 -23.94 -31.02
N ASP A 158 -37.07 -24.49 -30.86
CA ASP A 158 -35.80 -23.88 -31.27
C ASP A 158 -34.90 -24.98 -31.83
N GLU A 159 -34.18 -24.68 -32.91
CA GLU A 159 -33.22 -25.60 -33.53
C GLU A 159 -31.81 -25.18 -33.10
N ALA A 160 -31.04 -26.11 -32.54
CA ALA A 160 -29.70 -25.88 -31.99
C ALA A 160 -28.59 -25.99 -33.05
#